data_AF-A0A1I3GCZ0-F1
#
_entry.id   AF-A0A1I3GCZ0-F1
#
_cell.length_a   1.000
_cell.length_b   1.000
_cell.length_c   1.000
_cell.angle_alpha   90.00
_cell.angle_beta   90.00
_cell.angle_gamma   90.00
#
_symmetry.space_group_name_H-M   'P 1'
#
loop_
_entity.id
_entity.type
_entity.pdbx_description
1 polymer ?
#
loop_
_entity_poly.entity_id
_entity_poly.type
_entity_poly.pdbx_seq_one_letter_code
_entity_poly.pdbx_strand_id
1 'polypeptide(L)'
;MPLPALSAVALYGGLNGLVLFWLAFNVVKVRRERKVWMGDGGDPRVIRAMRGQANFVEFVPLTLLLIALAALLGAPSLAIHALGAMLTVGRVLHAWHFTQADAARWSRGAGALLTLLALLLAALGAISHGLMGLGTGMEA
;
A
#
# COMPACT_ATOMS: atom_id res chain seq x y z
N MET A 1 13.48 6.37 -20.88
CA MET A 1 12.74 5.96 -19.67
C MET A 1 13.74 5.44 -18.64
N PRO A 2 13.81 5.98 -17.41
CA PRO A 2 14.76 5.50 -16.41
C PRO A 2 14.33 4.11 -15.92
N LEU A 3 14.86 3.06 -16.56
CA LEU A 3 14.68 1.66 -16.14
C LEU A 3 14.84 1.46 -14.62
N PRO A 4 15.80 2.10 -13.91
CA PRO A 4 15.95 1.92 -12.47
C PRO A 4 14.73 2.33 -11.65
N ALA A 5 14.06 3.42 -12.02
CA ALA A 5 12.90 3.91 -11.27
C ALA A 5 11.71 2.96 -11.40
N LEU A 6 11.43 2.46 -12.62
CA LEU A 6 10.36 1.48 -12.83
C LEU A 6 10.70 0.12 -12.19
N SER A 7 11.96 -0.30 -12.20
CA SER A 7 12.40 -1.49 -11.45
C SER A 7 12.13 -1.36 -9.95
N ALA A 8 12.31 -0.18 -9.37
CA ALA A 8 11.95 0.08 -7.98
C ALA A 8 10.43 -0.04 -7.76
N VAL A 9 9.60 0.50 -8.66
CA VAL A 9 8.14 0.32 -8.60
C VAL A 9 7.77 -1.16 -8.63
N ALA A 10 8.36 -1.95 -9.53
CA ALA A 10 8.10 -3.38 -9.63
C ALA A 10 8.47 -4.13 -8.34
N LEU A 11 9.62 -3.78 -7.74
CA LEU A 11 10.04 -4.34 -6.45
C LEU A 11 8.99 -4.09 -5.36
N TYR A 12 8.57 -2.84 -5.15
CA TYR A 12 7.61 -2.52 -4.09
C TYR A 12 6.19 -3.00 -4.40
N GLY A 13 5.82 -3.06 -5.69
CA GLY A 13 4.59 -3.70 -6.13
C GLY A 13 4.55 -5.17 -5.76
N GLY A 14 5.64 -5.90 -6.03
CA GLY A 14 5.79 -7.30 -5.64
C GLY A 14 5.76 -7.51 -4.12
N LEU A 15 6.52 -6.71 -3.36
CA LEU A 15 6.53 -6.78 -1.90
C LEU A 15 5.14 -6.54 -1.30
N ASN A 16 4.43 -5.53 -1.78
CA ASN A 16 3.06 -5.25 -1.34
C ASN A 16 2.08 -6.35 -1.81
N GLY A 17 2.30 -6.96 -2.98
CA GLY A 17 1.57 -8.14 -3.42
C GLY A 17 1.67 -9.30 -2.42
N LEU A 18 2.86 -9.54 -1.87
CA LEU A 18 3.06 -10.55 -0.82
C LEU A 18 2.36 -10.18 0.49
N VAL A 19 2.33 -8.90 0.88
CA VAL A 19 1.57 -8.44 2.06
C VAL A 19 0.06 -8.63 1.86
N LEU A 20 -0.46 -8.33 0.66
CA LEU A 20 -1.87 -8.59 0.34
C LEU A 20 -2.18 -10.09 0.39
N PHE A 21 -1.31 -10.92 -0.17
CA PHE A 21 -1.44 -12.38 -0.12
C PHE A 21 -1.51 -12.88 1.33
N TRP A 22 -0.62 -12.38 2.21
CA TRP A 22 -0.64 -12.71 3.62
C TRP A 22 -1.97 -12.34 4.30
N LEU A 23 -2.48 -11.13 4.07
CA LEU A 23 -3.76 -10.69 4.62
C LEU A 23 -4.94 -11.52 4.11
N ALA A 24 -4.97 -11.80 2.80
CA ALA A 24 -6.01 -12.61 2.19
C ALA A 24 -6.01 -14.03 2.74
N PHE A 25 -4.83 -14.64 2.87
CA PHE A 25 -4.68 -15.95 3.50
C PHE A 25 -5.17 -15.94 4.95
N ASN A 26 -4.84 -14.89 5.72
CA ASN A 26 -5.31 -14.74 7.10
C ASN A 26 -6.85 -14.66 7.19
N VAL A 27 -7.52 -13.93 6.28
CA VAL A 27 -8.99 -13.88 6.22
C VAL A 27 -9.58 -15.27 5.97
N VAL A 28 -9.04 -16.02 4.99
CA VAL A 28 -9.50 -17.38 4.68
C VAL A 28 -9.30 -18.30 5.89
N LYS A 29 -8.11 -18.26 6.51
CA LYS A 29 -7.79 -19.06 7.70
C LYS A 29 -8.78 -18.79 8.84
N VAL A 30 -8.97 -17.52 9.21
CA VAL A 30 -9.84 -17.15 10.34
C VAL A 30 -11.30 -17.50 10.06
N ARG A 31 -11.80 -17.31 8.84
CA ARG A 31 -13.16 -17.71 8.46
C ARG A 31 -13.37 -19.22 8.58
N ARG A 32 -12.40 -20.03 8.15
CA ARG A 32 -12.46 -21.50 8.32
C ARG A 32 -12.47 -21.90 9.79
N GLU A 33 -11.59 -21.31 10.62
CA GLU A 33 -11.56 -21.56 12.07
C GLU A 33 -12.89 -21.20 12.75
N ARG A 34 -13.54 -20.12 12.30
CA ARG A 34 -14.80 -19.61 12.84
C ARG A 34 -16.05 -20.17 12.17
N LYS A 35 -15.90 -21.06 11.18
CA LYS A 35 -16.99 -21.65 10.40
C LYS A 35 -17.92 -20.60 9.76
N VAL A 36 -17.36 -19.45 9.39
CA VAL A 36 -18.08 -18.35 8.72
C VAL A 36 -17.93 -18.50 7.21
N TRP A 37 -19.03 -18.80 6.52
CA TRP A 37 -19.06 -18.96 5.07
C TRP A 37 -19.01 -17.61 4.33
N MET A 38 -19.92 -16.70 4.68
CA MET A 38 -20.08 -15.39 4.03
C MET A 38 -20.16 -14.28 5.08
N GLY A 39 -19.72 -13.07 4.71
CA GLY A 39 -19.67 -11.93 5.62
C GLY A 39 -18.73 -12.16 6.81
N ASP A 40 -19.00 -11.48 7.92
CA ASP A 40 -18.22 -11.63 9.14
C ASP A 40 -18.85 -12.55 10.19
N GLY A 41 -20.12 -12.92 10.02
CA GLY A 41 -20.85 -13.81 10.94
C GLY A 41 -20.99 -13.26 12.36
N GLY A 42 -20.76 -11.96 12.57
CA GLY A 42 -20.69 -11.34 13.89
C GLY A 42 -19.44 -11.70 14.69
N ASP A 43 -18.48 -12.44 14.12
CA ASP A 43 -17.27 -12.86 14.84
C ASP A 43 -16.20 -11.75 14.83
N PRO A 44 -15.79 -11.23 16.01
CA PRO A 44 -14.82 -10.13 16.08
C PRO A 44 -13.48 -10.42 15.42
N ARG A 45 -13.01 -11.68 15.37
CA ARG A 45 -11.76 -12.05 14.70
C ARG A 45 -11.92 -11.99 13.18
N VAL A 46 -13.07 -12.42 12.66
CA VAL A 46 -13.36 -12.33 11.22
C VAL A 46 -13.47 -10.86 10.80
N ILE A 47 -14.19 -10.03 11.56
CA ILE A 47 -14.27 -8.57 11.35
C ILE A 47 -12.88 -7.95 11.29
N ARG A 48 -12.04 -8.28 12.27
CA ARG A 48 -10.66 -7.78 12.35
C ARG A 48 -9.84 -8.18 11.13
N ALA A 49 -9.82 -9.47 10.78
CA ALA A 49 -9.07 -9.95 9.62
C ALA A 49 -9.52 -9.26 8.33
N MET A 50 -10.85 -9.17 8.11
CA MET A 50 -11.43 -8.52 6.95
C MET A 50 -11.07 -7.02 6.88
N ARG A 51 -11.09 -6.29 8.00
CA ARG A 51 -10.64 -4.88 8.02
C ARG A 51 -9.16 -4.75 7.70
N GLY A 52 -8.31 -5.69 8.12
CA GLY A 52 -6.90 -5.70 7.75
C GLY A 52 -6.70 -5.72 6.22
N GLN A 53 -7.38 -6.64 5.54
CA GLN A 53 -7.35 -6.77 4.08
C GLN A 53 -8.04 -5.57 3.39
N ALA A 54 -9.22 -5.16 3.84
CA ALA A 54 -9.97 -4.03 3.26
C ALA A 54 -9.14 -2.74 3.28
N ASN A 55 -8.55 -2.39 4.43
CA ASN A 55 -7.66 -1.22 4.51
C ASN A 55 -6.47 -1.35 3.55
N PHE A 56 -5.95 -2.55 3.30
CA PHE A 56 -4.86 -2.70 2.34
C PHE A 56 -5.31 -2.33 0.92
N VAL A 57 -6.42 -2.89 0.46
CA VAL A 57 -6.92 -2.66 -0.91
C VAL A 57 -7.48 -1.25 -1.10
N GLU A 58 -7.90 -0.58 -0.03
CA GLU A 58 -8.35 0.83 -0.04
C GLU A 58 -7.20 1.81 -0.34
N PHE A 59 -5.97 1.55 0.15
CA PHE A 59 -4.87 2.53 0.07
C PHE A 59 -3.73 2.14 -0.87
N VAL A 60 -3.35 0.85 -0.91
CA VAL A 60 -2.10 0.42 -1.54
C VAL A 60 -2.14 0.48 -3.07
N PRO A 61 -3.21 0.01 -3.76
CA PRO A 61 -3.25 0.03 -5.22
C PRO A 61 -3.12 1.44 -5.80
N LEU A 62 -3.87 2.40 -5.25
CA LEU A 62 -3.79 3.79 -5.69
C LEU A 62 -2.42 4.40 -5.38
N THR A 63 -1.86 4.14 -4.21
CA THR A 63 -0.53 4.67 -3.86
C THR A 63 0.56 4.14 -4.80
N LEU A 64 0.57 2.83 -5.09
CA LEU A 64 1.51 2.24 -6.06
C LEU A 64 1.31 2.78 -7.48
N LEU A 65 0.06 3.00 -7.89
CA LEU A 65 -0.25 3.62 -9.19
C LEU A 65 0.34 5.03 -9.28
N LEU A 66 0.17 5.86 -8.24
CA LEU A 66 0.74 7.22 -8.21
C LEU A 66 2.27 7.20 -8.24
N ILE A 67 2.90 6.29 -7.50
CA ILE A 67 4.37 6.08 -7.55
C ILE A 67 4.80 5.67 -8.97
N ALA A 68 4.04 4.77 -9.63
CA ALA A 68 4.33 4.34 -10.99
C ALA A 68 4.22 5.49 -12.00
N LEU A 69 3.17 6.31 -11.90
CA LEU A 69 3.00 7.50 -12.74
C LEU A 69 4.13 8.50 -12.53
N ALA A 70 4.53 8.75 -11.27
CA ALA A 70 5.67 9.62 -10.98
C ALA A 70 6.97 9.08 -11.61
N ALA A 71 7.23 7.77 -11.52
CA ALA A 71 8.39 7.14 -12.16
C ALA A 71 8.36 7.26 -13.69
N LEU A 72 7.17 7.08 -14.30
CA LEU A 72 6.97 7.24 -15.75
C LEU A 72 7.22 8.68 -16.20
N LEU A 73 6.87 9.66 -15.37
CA LEU A 73 7.09 11.10 -15.61
C LEU A 73 8.48 11.59 -15.16
N GLY A 74 9.42 10.66 -14.92
CA GLY A 74 10.83 10.99 -14.71
C GLY A 74 11.21 11.36 -13.28
N ALA A 75 10.39 11.01 -12.28
CA ALA A 75 10.79 11.17 -10.88
C ALA A 75 12.09 10.38 -10.57
N PRO A 76 12.98 10.91 -9.71
CA PRO A 76 14.26 10.28 -9.41
C PRO A 76 14.06 8.94 -8.67
N SER A 77 14.89 7.95 -9.00
CA SER A 77 14.81 6.59 -8.41
C SER A 77 14.84 6.60 -6.87
N LEU A 78 15.61 7.50 -6.27
CA LEU A 78 15.69 7.64 -4.81
C LEU A 78 14.32 7.99 -4.20
N ALA A 79 13.55 8.88 -4.84
CA ALA A 79 12.21 9.24 -4.36
C ALA A 79 11.24 8.05 -4.46
N ILE A 80 11.33 7.28 -5.54
CA ILE A 80 10.54 6.04 -5.72
C ILE A 80 10.89 5.02 -4.63
N HIS A 81 12.18 4.86 -4.32
CA HIS A 81 12.62 3.99 -3.23
C HIS A 81 12.10 4.44 -1.87
N ALA A 82 12.16 5.73 -1.56
CA ALA A 82 11.65 6.28 -0.30
C ALA A 82 10.13 6.06 -0.16
N LEU A 83 9.35 6.39 -1.18
CA LEU A 83 7.90 6.21 -1.19
C LEU A 83 7.50 4.74 -1.08
N GLY A 84 8.12 3.88 -1.88
CA GLY A 84 7.85 2.44 -1.88
C GLY A 84 8.23 1.76 -0.57
N ALA A 85 9.37 2.11 0.02
CA ALA A 85 9.81 1.60 1.33
C ALA A 85 8.86 2.05 2.44
N MET A 86 8.53 3.34 2.48
CA MET A 86 7.59 3.90 3.46
C MET A 86 6.23 3.22 3.39
N LEU A 87 5.67 3.04 2.18
CA LEU A 87 4.44 2.30 1.98
C LEU A 87 4.55 0.87 2.50
N THR A 88 5.59 0.14 2.07
CA THR A 88 5.77 -1.28 2.39
C THR A 88 5.94 -1.50 3.89
N VAL A 89 6.81 -0.74 4.55
CA VAL A 89 7.02 -0.82 6.01
C VAL A 89 5.72 -0.48 6.75
N GLY A 90 5.02 0.59 6.33
CA GLY A 90 3.72 0.94 6.90
C GLY A 90 2.70 -0.19 6.79
N ARG A 91 2.65 -0.86 5.62
CA ARG A 91 1.74 -1.98 5.38
C ARG A 91 2.11 -3.24 6.13
N VAL A 92 3.39 -3.55 6.32
CA VAL A 92 3.82 -4.68 7.15
C VAL A 92 3.43 -4.46 8.61
N LEU A 93 3.71 -3.27 9.17
CA LEU A 93 3.33 -2.93 10.55
C LEU A 93 1.81 -2.95 10.75
N HIS A 94 1.07 -2.38 9.81
CA HIS A 94 -0.39 -2.37 9.85
C HIS A 94 -0.97 -3.78 9.69
N ALA A 95 -0.46 -4.59 8.76
CA ALA A 95 -0.90 -5.97 8.56
C ALA A 95 -0.62 -6.82 9.81
N TRP A 96 0.57 -6.71 10.40
CA TRP A 96 0.92 -7.36 11.67
C TRP A 96 -0.08 -7.05 12.77
N HIS A 97 -0.52 -5.79 12.87
CA HIS A 97 -1.58 -5.42 13.81
C HIS A 97 -2.82 -6.27 13.59
N PHE A 98 -3.31 -6.45 12.37
CA PHE A 98 -4.57 -7.15 12.11
C PHE A 98 -4.46 -8.68 12.13
N THR A 99 -3.27 -9.26 12.01
CA THR A 99 -3.08 -10.73 12.04
C THR A 99 -2.77 -11.28 13.43
N GLN A 100 -2.06 -10.55 14.29
CA GLN A 100 -1.68 -11.04 15.62
C GLN A 100 -2.66 -10.58 16.69
N ALA A 101 -3.08 -11.48 17.59
CA ALA A 101 -4.07 -11.17 18.62
C ALA A 101 -3.55 -10.18 19.67
N ASP A 102 -2.26 -10.25 19.96
CA ASP A 102 -1.51 -9.49 20.97
C ASP A 102 -0.68 -8.34 20.36
N ALA A 103 -0.93 -7.99 19.09
CA ALA A 103 -0.20 -6.91 18.44
C ALA A 103 -0.30 -5.60 19.24
N ALA A 104 0.85 -4.96 19.44
CA ALA A 104 0.92 -3.68 20.10
C ALA A 104 0.02 -2.64 19.40
N ARG A 105 -0.67 -1.79 20.18
CA ARG A 105 -1.62 -0.80 19.63
C ARG A 105 -0.95 0.23 18.72
N TRP A 106 0.32 0.56 18.99
CA TRP A 106 1.06 1.56 18.23
C TRP A 106 1.31 1.12 16.78
N SER A 107 1.39 -0.18 16.49
CA SER A 107 1.70 -0.68 15.13
C SER A 107 0.59 -0.33 14.13
N ARG A 108 -0.66 -0.25 14.60
CA ARG A 108 -1.78 0.25 13.80
C ARG A 108 -1.59 1.72 13.44
N GLY A 109 -1.29 2.56 14.44
CA GLY A 109 -1.14 4.01 14.26
C GLY A 109 0.06 4.36 13.38
N ALA A 110 1.23 3.80 13.69
CA ALA A 110 2.45 3.99 12.91
C ALA A 110 2.31 3.48 11.47
N GLY A 111 1.73 2.29 11.29
CA GLY A 111 1.49 1.73 9.97
C GLY A 111 0.54 2.56 9.12
N ALA A 112 -0.53 3.09 9.74
CA ALA A 112 -1.46 4.00 9.08
C ALA A 112 -0.78 5.32 8.69
N LEU A 113 -0.02 5.94 9.61
CA LEU A 113 0.69 7.19 9.35
C LEU A 113 1.65 7.06 8.16
N LEU A 114 2.50 6.02 8.14
CA LEU A 114 3.43 5.79 7.02
C LEU A 114 2.70 5.56 5.70
N THR A 115 1.58 4.82 5.70
CA THR A 115 0.76 4.60 4.50
C THR A 115 0.18 5.92 3.98
N LEU A 116 -0.37 6.74 4.87
CA LEU A 116 -0.98 8.03 4.50
C LEU A 116 0.05 9.04 4.03
N LEU A 117 1.24 9.07 4.64
CA LEU A 117 2.36 9.90 4.17
C LEU A 117 2.84 9.45 2.79
N ALA A 118 2.95 8.14 2.54
CA ALA A 118 3.28 7.62 1.22
C ALA A 118 2.25 8.03 0.16
N LEU A 119 0.96 7.90 0.48
CA LEU A 119 -0.12 8.33 -0.41
C LEU A 119 -0.06 9.83 -0.69
N LEU A 120 0.06 10.66 0.35
CA LEU A 120 0.09 12.11 0.23
C LEU A 120 1.29 12.56 -0.63
N LEU A 121 2.49 12.08 -0.32
CA LEU A 121 3.70 12.46 -1.05
C LEU A 121 3.70 11.92 -2.49
N ALA A 122 3.20 10.71 -2.72
CA ALA A 122 3.06 10.17 -4.08
C ALA A 122 2.03 10.98 -4.90
N ALA A 123 0.91 11.39 -4.29
CA ALA A 123 -0.09 12.22 -4.95
C ALA A 123 0.47 13.60 -5.32
N LEU A 124 1.13 14.26 -4.37
CA LEU A 124 1.79 15.55 -4.63
C LEU A 124 2.86 15.43 -5.71
N GLY A 125 3.71 14.40 -5.64
CA GLY A 125 4.72 14.13 -6.66
C GLY A 125 4.11 13.91 -8.05
N ALA A 126 3.06 13.09 -8.16
CA ALA A 126 2.36 12.85 -9.41
C ALA A 126 1.74 14.14 -9.99
N ILE A 127 1.12 14.97 -9.15
CA ILE A 127 0.58 16.28 -9.56
C ILE A 127 1.70 17.19 -10.07
N SER A 128 2.78 17.35 -9.31
CA SER A 128 3.91 18.22 -9.70
C SER A 128 4.52 17.82 -11.04
N HIS A 129 4.80 16.53 -11.23
CA HIS A 129 5.33 16.01 -12.48
C HIS A 129 4.33 16.12 -13.64
N GLY A 130 3.04 15.90 -13.37
CA GLY A 130 1.98 16.06 -14.36
C GLY A 130 1.87 17.51 -14.85
N LEU A 131 1.91 18.49 -13.93
CA LEU A 131 1.86 19.91 -14.26
C LEU A 131 3.07 20.36 -15.08
N MET A 132 4.28 19.88 -14.73
CA MET A 132 5.48 20.15 -15.51
C MET A 132 5.38 19.60 -16.94
N GLY A 133 4.85 18.38 -17.09
CA GLY A 133 4.64 17.76 -18.41
C GLY A 133 3.63 18.51 -19.29
N LEU A 134 2.55 19.03 -18.70
CA LEU A 134 1.56 19.86 -19.41
C LEU A 134 2.18 21.17 -19.91
N GLY A 135 3.03 21.82 -19.11
CA GLY A 135 3.70 23.07 -19.50
C GLY A 135 4.66 22.89 -20.68
N THR A 136 5.36 21.75 -20.76
CA THR A 136 6.27 21.45 -21.89
C THR A 136 5.57 21.08 -23.19
N GLY A 137 4.30 20.68 -23.14
CA GLY A 137 3.51 20.29 -24.32
C GLY A 137 2.77 21.44 -25.00
N MET A 138 2.80 22.66 -24.44
CA MET A 138 2.18 23.85 -25.03
C MET A 138 3.11 24.62 -26.00
N GLU A 139 4.38 24.21 -26.10
CA GLU A 139 5.39 24.85 -26.97
C GLU A 139 5.77 24.01 -28.20
N ALA A 140 5.07 22.89 -28.47
CA ALA A 140 5.26 22.03 -29.64
C ALA A 140 4.02 22.05 -30.55
#